data_AF-A0A1G4K1A4-F1
#
_entry.id   AF-A0A1G4K1A4-F1
#
_cell.length_a   1.000
_cell.length_b   1.000
_cell.length_c   1.000
_cell.angle_alpha   90.00
_cell.angle_beta   90.00
_cell.angle_gamma   90.00
#
_symmetry.space_group_name_H-M   'P 1'
#
loop_
_entity.id
_entity.type
_entity.pdbx_description
1 polymer ?
#
loop_
_entity_poly.entity_id
_entity_poly.type
_entity_poly.pdbx_seq_one_letter_code
_entity_poly.pdbx_strand_id
1 'polypeptide(L)'
;MDDSLLLRLQTLQQKLRSPSGPKALVKAQSPAQLIINKYRYKSKSKRVKRNAFLPDHLQGVGKPYENLMDGECALAFGKQRFLDDLKLSASATRHTAVAWESQRFNIAVISSLGWYIRPQTSSKGAGMLVLKCSRCAEVVYLKIEDHTGKDSFDEKATKLLCNAHKPRCARPRLDLGKDYFLNSGNLSLEYQRISTSLRGYQDLESGLKNIPSADSVRKLVPIFATPDLKINPTILHFLLKGYTFITPKIVECSGCYRRAFVTSFQDPDFCGHTAWCKYHDEMKLINIMLSSLDDINASRELSERFDSLKRLL
;
A
#
# COMPACT_ATOMS: atom_id res chain seq x y z
N MET A 1 -45.68 -17.11 -50.18
CA MET A 1 -45.24 -15.84 -49.58
C MET A 1 -45.72 -15.83 -48.15
N ASP A 2 -44.87 -15.38 -47.23
CA ASP A 2 -45.09 -15.50 -45.78
C ASP A 2 -46.07 -14.42 -45.29
N ASP A 3 -47.29 -14.82 -44.93
CA ASP A 3 -48.38 -13.92 -44.54
C ASP A 3 -48.02 -13.05 -43.32
N SER A 4 -47.06 -13.49 -42.51
CA SER A 4 -46.57 -12.72 -41.36
C SER A 4 -45.76 -11.47 -41.77
N LEU A 5 -45.08 -11.55 -42.92
CA LEU A 5 -44.31 -10.45 -43.50
C LEU A 5 -45.23 -9.40 -44.11
N LEU A 6 -46.31 -9.83 -44.77
CA LEU A 6 -47.34 -8.94 -45.31
C LEU A 6 -48.05 -8.16 -44.19
N LEU A 7 -48.41 -8.85 -43.10
CA LEU A 7 -49.03 -8.22 -41.94
C LEU A 7 -48.10 -7.16 -41.29
N ARG A 8 -46.81 -7.47 -41.16
CA ARG A 8 -45.80 -6.53 -40.64
C ARG A 8 -45.62 -5.30 -41.54
N LEU A 9 -45.60 -5.49 -42.85
CA LEU A 9 -45.47 -4.40 -43.82
C LEU A 9 -46.71 -3.48 -43.80
N GLN A 10 -47.91 -4.05 -43.72
CA GLN A 10 -49.15 -3.27 -43.58
C GLN A 10 -49.19 -2.47 -42.27
N THR A 11 -48.71 -3.06 -41.17
CA THR A 11 -48.65 -2.40 -39.86
C THR A 11 -47.66 -1.22 -39.87
N LEU A 12 -46.52 -1.37 -40.55
CA LEU A 12 -45.53 -0.29 -40.72
C LEU A 12 -46.06 0.83 -41.62
N GLN A 13 -46.75 0.48 -42.71
CA GLN A 13 -47.41 1.47 -43.56
C GLN A 13 -48.48 2.26 -42.80
N GLN A 14 -49.27 1.62 -41.94
CA GLN A 14 -50.24 2.32 -41.08
C GLN A 14 -49.55 3.29 -40.11
N LYS A 15 -48.44 2.89 -39.47
CA LYS A 15 -47.69 3.76 -38.55
C LYS A 15 -47.05 4.97 -39.24
N LEU A 16 -46.65 4.82 -40.51
CA LEU A 16 -46.08 5.91 -41.31
C LEU A 16 -47.15 6.89 -41.83
N ARG A 17 -48.39 6.44 -42.02
CA ARG A 17 -49.50 7.26 -42.53
C ARG A 17 -50.27 8.03 -41.46
N SER A 18 -50.12 7.69 -40.19
CA SER A 18 -50.77 8.42 -39.09
C SER A 18 -50.06 9.74 -38.74
N PRO A 19 -50.75 10.90 -38.72
CA PRO A 19 -50.16 12.19 -38.42
C PRO A 19 -49.94 12.37 -36.91
N SER A 20 -48.66 12.52 -36.54
CA SER A 20 -48.11 13.12 -35.30
C SER A 20 -48.76 12.81 -33.94
N GLY A 21 -48.15 11.90 -33.18
CA GLY A 21 -48.01 12.02 -31.72
C GLY A 21 -46.75 12.82 -31.36
N PRO A 22 -46.63 13.38 -30.14
CA PRO A 22 -45.58 14.34 -29.80
C PRO A 22 -44.20 13.68 -29.94
N LYS A 23 -43.38 14.23 -30.85
CA LYS A 23 -42.00 13.80 -31.05
C LYS A 23 -41.24 14.01 -29.74
N ALA A 24 -40.89 12.91 -29.06
CA ALA A 24 -39.88 12.97 -28.02
C ALA A 24 -38.62 13.59 -28.64
N LEU A 25 -38.19 14.74 -28.12
CA LEU A 25 -36.95 15.40 -28.50
C LEU A 25 -35.81 14.39 -28.33
N VAL A 26 -35.34 13.83 -29.45
CA VAL A 26 -34.08 13.08 -29.48
C VAL A 26 -32.98 14.11 -29.24
N LYS A 27 -32.59 14.29 -27.98
CA LYS A 27 -31.40 15.08 -27.63
C LYS A 27 -30.20 14.46 -28.35
N ALA A 28 -29.53 15.27 -29.18
CA ALA A 28 -28.24 14.91 -29.74
C ALA A 28 -27.27 14.61 -28.59
N GLN A 29 -26.72 13.39 -28.58
CA GLN A 29 -25.76 12.97 -27.56
C GLN A 29 -24.46 13.76 -27.74
N SER A 30 -23.91 14.28 -26.63
CA SER A 30 -22.65 15.01 -26.70
C SER A 30 -21.49 14.06 -27.08
N PRO A 31 -20.40 14.56 -27.68
CA PRO A 31 -19.22 13.75 -28.01
C PRO A 31 -18.67 12.97 -26.79
N ALA A 32 -18.82 13.52 -25.58
CA ALA A 32 -18.45 12.86 -24.33
C ALA A 32 -19.27 11.58 -24.05
N GLN A 33 -20.53 11.51 -24.48
CA GLN A 33 -21.36 10.29 -24.39
C GLN A 33 -20.97 9.23 -25.42
N LEU A 34 -20.43 9.64 -26.58
CA LEU A 34 -19.92 8.74 -27.62
C LEU A 34 -18.61 8.05 -27.22
N ILE A 35 -17.78 8.70 -26.40
CA ILE A 35 -16.49 8.14 -25.95
C ILE A 35 -16.66 6.98 -24.95
N ILE A 36 -17.82 6.87 -24.29
CA ILE A 36 -18.14 5.76 -23.36
C ILE A 36 -18.82 4.61 -24.13
N ASN A 37 -18.20 4.11 -25.19
CA ASN A 37 -18.69 2.95 -25.95
C ASN A 37 -17.59 1.96 -26.33
N LYS A 38 -16.68 1.67 -25.39
CA LYS A 38 -15.86 0.47 -25.44
C LYS A 38 -16.18 -0.40 -24.22
N TYR A 39 -16.87 -1.52 -24.48
CA TYR A 39 -17.18 -2.61 -23.55
C TYR A 39 -18.28 -2.36 -22.49
N ARG A 40 -19.53 -2.22 -22.95
CA ARG A 40 -20.69 -2.48 -22.09
C ARG A 40 -20.82 -4.00 -21.84
N TYR A 41 -20.12 -4.51 -20.84
CA TYR A 41 -20.55 -5.73 -20.16
C TYR A 41 -21.88 -5.42 -19.46
N LYS A 42 -23.00 -5.66 -20.14
CA LYS A 42 -24.32 -5.62 -19.50
C LYS A 42 -24.37 -6.80 -18.52
N SER A 43 -24.08 -6.53 -17.26
CA SER A 43 -24.43 -7.42 -16.16
C SER A 43 -25.93 -7.74 -16.23
N LYS A 44 -26.25 -9.03 -16.35
CA LYS A 44 -27.62 -9.58 -16.26
C LYS A 44 -28.00 -9.89 -14.80
N SER A 45 -27.31 -9.36 -13.80
CA SER A 45 -27.66 -9.58 -12.40
C SER A 45 -28.78 -8.62 -11.97
N LYS A 46 -29.72 -9.12 -11.16
CA LYS A 46 -30.90 -8.37 -10.69
C LYS A 46 -30.42 -7.08 -10.02
N ARG A 47 -30.75 -5.92 -10.61
CA ARG A 47 -30.36 -4.57 -10.17
C ARG A 47 -30.47 -4.42 -8.64
N VAL A 48 -29.35 -4.45 -7.93
CA VAL A 48 -29.28 -3.95 -6.55
C VAL A 48 -29.48 -2.44 -6.62
N LYS A 49 -30.62 -1.98 -6.10
CA LYS A 49 -31.26 -0.70 -6.45
C LYS A 49 -30.62 0.58 -5.89
N ARG A 50 -29.47 0.55 -5.21
CA ARG A 50 -28.85 1.77 -4.66
C ARG A 50 -27.32 1.73 -4.68
N ASN A 51 -26.71 2.80 -5.20
CA ASN A 51 -25.26 3.02 -5.12
C ASN A 51 -24.94 3.99 -3.98
N ALA A 52 -24.50 3.48 -2.82
CA ALA A 52 -24.21 4.29 -1.64
C ALA A 52 -23.01 5.25 -1.80
N PHE A 53 -22.23 5.13 -2.87
CA PHE A 53 -21.10 6.01 -3.18
C PHE A 53 -21.49 7.23 -4.02
N LEU A 54 -22.76 7.32 -4.45
CA LEU A 54 -23.30 8.48 -5.15
C LEU A 54 -24.18 9.32 -4.21
N PRO A 55 -24.25 10.64 -4.42
CA PRO A 55 -25.21 11.50 -3.75
C PRO A 55 -26.65 10.98 -3.88
N ASP A 56 -27.51 11.27 -2.89
CA ASP A 56 -28.87 10.70 -2.77
C ASP A 56 -29.71 10.82 -4.07
N HIS A 57 -29.59 11.95 -4.77
CA HIS A 57 -30.30 12.20 -6.03
C HIS A 57 -29.82 11.35 -7.22
N LEU A 58 -28.67 10.67 -7.11
CA LEU A 58 -28.07 9.81 -8.13
C LEU A 58 -28.03 8.33 -7.74
N GLN A 59 -28.51 7.96 -6.55
CA GLN A 59 -28.47 6.56 -6.07
C GLN A 59 -29.32 5.60 -6.90
N GLY A 60 -30.34 6.11 -7.60
CA GLY A 60 -31.20 5.34 -8.51
C GLY A 60 -30.57 5.05 -9.88
N VAL A 61 -29.44 5.67 -10.21
CA VAL A 61 -28.67 5.37 -11.42
C VAL A 61 -27.96 4.04 -11.15
N GLY A 62 -28.50 2.95 -11.72
CA GLY A 62 -27.95 1.60 -11.55
C GLY A 62 -26.43 1.57 -11.79
N LYS A 63 -25.71 0.73 -11.02
CA LYS A 63 -24.25 0.66 -11.05
C LYS A 63 -23.75 0.51 -12.50
N PRO A 64 -22.96 1.46 -13.03
CA PRO A 64 -22.44 1.38 -14.40
C PRO A 64 -21.39 0.27 -14.56
N TYR A 65 -20.79 -0.17 -13.45
CA TYR A 65 -19.86 -1.28 -13.36
C TYR A 65 -20.29 -2.18 -12.20
N GLU A 66 -20.32 -3.50 -12.43
CA GLU A 66 -20.16 -4.43 -11.31
C GLU A 66 -18.76 -4.17 -10.76
N ASN A 67 -18.68 -3.72 -9.51
CA ASN A 67 -17.43 -3.91 -8.80
C ASN A 67 -17.21 -5.42 -8.78
N LEU A 68 -16.18 -5.92 -9.45
CA LEU A 68 -15.66 -7.29 -9.28
C LEU A 68 -15.18 -7.55 -7.83
N MET A 69 -15.44 -6.64 -6.90
CA MET A 69 -15.46 -6.90 -5.47
C MET A 69 -16.86 -7.44 -5.08
N ASP A 70 -17.27 -8.55 -5.69
CA ASP A 70 -18.36 -9.36 -5.16
C ASP A 70 -17.82 -10.09 -3.92
N GLY A 71 -17.90 -9.39 -2.80
CA GLY A 71 -17.52 -9.86 -1.48
C GLY A 71 -17.93 -8.80 -0.46
N GLU A 72 -18.73 -9.21 0.53
CA GLU A 72 -19.25 -8.40 1.63
C GLU A 72 -18.28 -7.30 2.08
N CYS A 73 -18.58 -6.04 1.77
CA CYS A 73 -18.05 -4.85 2.44
C CYS A 73 -16.55 -4.91 2.85
N ALA A 74 -15.67 -5.43 1.99
CA ALA A 74 -14.24 -5.29 2.14
C ALA A 74 -13.87 -3.88 1.64
N LEU A 75 -14.12 -2.85 2.47
CA LEU A 75 -13.26 -1.68 2.46
C LEU A 75 -11.87 -2.23 2.78
N ALA A 76 -11.11 -2.60 1.74
CA ALA A 76 -9.87 -3.32 1.85
C ALA A 76 -9.02 -2.64 2.92
N PHE A 77 -8.56 -3.40 3.90
CA PHE A 77 -7.44 -2.98 4.70
C PHE A 77 -6.23 -2.95 3.77
N GLY A 78 -6.11 -1.83 3.05
CA GLY A 78 -5.07 -1.63 2.07
C GLY A 78 -3.76 -1.25 2.75
N LYS A 79 -2.66 -1.47 2.03
CA LYS A 79 -1.30 -1.12 2.44
C LYS A 79 -1.18 0.28 3.07
N GLN A 80 -1.89 1.28 2.54
CA GLN A 80 -1.86 2.64 3.11
C GLN A 80 -2.39 2.69 4.54
N ARG A 81 -3.54 2.06 4.81
CA ARG A 81 -4.14 2.07 6.15
C ARG A 81 -3.24 1.35 7.16
N PHE A 82 -2.64 0.23 6.72
CA PHE A 82 -1.62 -0.45 7.50
C PHE A 82 -0.45 0.45 7.85
N LEU A 83 0.10 1.19 6.87
CA LEU A 83 1.22 2.10 7.10
C LEU A 83 0.85 3.24 8.07
N ASP A 84 -0.37 3.75 7.98
CA ASP A 84 -0.89 4.77 8.89
C ASP A 84 -1.01 4.24 10.33
N ASP A 85 -1.65 3.07 10.50
CA ASP A 85 -1.81 2.39 11.80
C ASP A 85 -0.44 2.04 12.41
N LEU A 86 0.52 1.60 11.58
CA LEU A 86 1.91 1.33 11.96
C LEU A 86 2.62 2.59 12.43
N LYS A 87 2.48 3.71 11.70
CA LYS A 87 3.09 5.00 12.06
C LYS A 87 2.56 5.53 13.38
N LEU A 88 1.23 5.46 13.58
CA LEU A 88 0.59 5.84 14.83
C LEU A 88 1.13 5.00 15.99
N SER A 89 1.21 3.68 15.79
CA SER A 89 1.70 2.76 16.81
C SER A 89 3.16 3.01 17.16
N ALA A 90 4.03 3.13 16.15
CA ALA A 90 5.45 3.44 16.35
C ALA A 90 5.65 4.76 17.10
N SER A 91 4.86 5.78 16.76
CA SER A 91 4.88 7.09 17.43
C SER A 91 4.42 7.00 18.88
N ALA A 92 3.33 6.27 19.16
CA ALA A 92 2.80 6.07 20.50
C ALA A 92 3.78 5.31 21.41
N THR A 93 4.58 4.41 20.83
CA THR A 93 5.55 3.59 21.59
C THR A 93 6.90 4.24 21.79
N ARG A 94 7.19 5.38 21.13
CA ARG A 94 8.53 5.99 21.08
C ARG A 94 9.14 6.29 22.45
N HIS A 95 8.29 6.58 23.44
CA HIS A 95 8.69 6.95 24.80
C HIS A 95 8.21 5.96 25.87
N THR A 96 7.76 4.76 25.47
CA THR A 96 7.23 3.76 26.40
C THR A 96 8.17 2.56 26.52
N ALA A 97 7.95 1.71 27.52
CA ALA A 97 8.69 0.45 27.70
C ALA A 97 8.70 -0.45 26.45
N VAL A 98 7.71 -0.30 25.55
CA VAL A 98 7.64 -1.00 24.27
C VAL A 98 8.79 -0.63 23.32
N ALA A 99 9.29 0.61 23.36
CA ALA A 99 10.48 0.99 22.60
C ALA A 99 11.71 0.20 23.07
N TRP A 100 11.81 -0.05 24.38
CA TRP A 100 12.89 -0.81 25.02
C TRP A 100 12.79 -2.30 24.72
N GLU A 101 11.56 -2.83 24.63
CA GLU A 101 11.29 -4.23 24.26
C GLU A 101 11.05 -4.44 22.75
N SER A 102 11.48 -3.51 21.90
CA SER A 102 11.30 -3.57 20.44
C SER A 102 11.87 -4.82 19.75
N GLN A 103 12.72 -5.60 20.44
CA GLN A 103 13.20 -6.90 19.98
C GLN A 103 12.23 -8.06 20.26
N ARG A 104 11.28 -7.88 21.18
CA ARG A 104 10.30 -8.87 21.64
C ARG A 104 8.88 -8.57 21.19
N PHE A 105 8.62 -7.33 20.76
CA PHE A 105 7.28 -6.86 20.40
C PHE A 105 7.21 -6.38 18.94
N ASN A 106 6.41 -7.08 18.13
CA ASN A 106 6.27 -6.82 16.71
C ASN A 106 5.05 -5.95 16.40
N ILE A 107 5.27 -4.63 16.32
CA ILE A 107 4.19 -3.65 16.04
C ILE A 107 3.62 -3.83 14.63
N ALA A 108 4.42 -4.32 13.68
CA ALA A 108 3.95 -4.61 12.32
C ALA A 108 2.92 -5.74 12.30
N VAL A 109 3.08 -6.78 13.12
CA VAL A 109 2.08 -7.86 13.26
C VAL A 109 0.77 -7.34 13.84
N ILE A 110 0.83 -6.46 14.84
CA ILE A 110 -0.38 -5.87 15.42
C ILE A 110 -1.10 -4.98 14.40
N SER A 111 -0.33 -4.16 13.70
CA SER A 111 -0.84 -3.24 12.68
C SER A 111 -1.41 -4.02 11.49
N SER A 112 -0.82 -5.15 11.08
CA SER A 112 -1.33 -5.97 9.97
C SER A 112 -2.69 -6.59 10.27
N LEU A 113 -3.02 -6.75 11.54
CA LEU A 113 -4.31 -7.21 12.05
C LEU A 113 -5.30 -6.05 12.31
N GLY A 114 -4.94 -4.83 11.84
CA GLY A 114 -5.69 -3.58 11.91
C GLY A 114 -5.90 -3.03 13.31
N TRP A 115 -4.98 -3.33 14.22
CA TRP A 115 -4.91 -2.73 15.54
C TRP A 115 -3.85 -1.63 15.55
N TYR A 116 -4.12 -0.52 16.22
CA TYR A 116 -3.12 0.50 16.50
C TYR A 116 -3.01 0.78 18.00
N ILE A 117 -1.82 1.19 18.42
CA ILE A 117 -1.53 1.51 19.83
C ILE A 117 -2.03 2.93 20.13
N ARG A 118 -2.86 3.07 21.16
CA ARG A 118 -3.23 4.37 21.70
C ARG A 118 -2.20 4.85 22.72
N PRO A 119 -1.75 6.12 22.63
CA PRO A 119 -0.94 6.72 23.67
C PRO A 119 -1.70 6.67 25.01
N GLN A 120 -1.09 6.12 26.05
CA GLN A 120 -1.63 6.24 27.41
C GLN A 120 -1.30 7.62 27.95
N THR A 121 -2.32 8.33 28.44
CA THR A 121 -2.17 9.65 29.09
C THR A 121 -2.03 9.55 30.60
N SER A 122 -2.20 8.36 31.20
CA SER A 122 -2.13 8.16 32.65
C SER A 122 -1.09 7.10 33.03
N SER A 123 -0.34 7.38 34.10
CA SER A 123 0.73 6.55 34.66
C SER A 123 0.24 5.27 35.37
N LYS A 124 -1.06 4.93 35.29
CA LYS A 124 -1.69 3.87 36.10
C LYS A 124 -1.58 2.46 35.50
N GLY A 125 -0.63 2.21 34.61
CA GLY A 125 -0.48 0.91 33.97
C GLY A 125 0.87 0.72 33.30
N ALA A 126 1.96 0.87 34.05
CA ALA A 126 3.29 0.46 33.58
C ALA A 126 3.19 -0.97 33.00
N GLY A 127 3.70 -1.17 31.79
CA GLY A 127 3.68 -2.47 31.11
C GLY A 127 2.39 -2.85 30.37
N MET A 128 1.35 -2.00 30.33
CA MET A 128 0.12 -2.26 29.54
C MET A 128 0.03 -1.44 28.25
N LEU A 129 -0.37 -2.10 27.17
CA LEU A 129 -0.70 -1.48 25.89
C LEU A 129 -2.21 -1.40 25.68
N VAL A 130 -2.67 -0.25 25.22
CA VAL A 130 -4.06 -0.07 24.80
C VAL A 130 -4.09 -0.16 23.27
N LEU A 131 -4.65 -1.24 22.76
CA LEU A 131 -4.83 -1.47 21.34
C LEU A 131 -6.25 -1.12 20.95
N LYS A 132 -6.42 -0.46 19.82
CA LYS A 132 -7.74 -0.18 19.25
C LYS A 132 -7.82 -0.64 17.81
N CYS A 133 -8.89 -1.34 17.46
CA CYS A 133 -9.14 -1.73 16.08
C CYS A 133 -9.50 -0.51 15.23
N SER A 134 -8.87 -0.35 14.07
CA SER A 134 -9.12 0.76 13.15
C SER A 134 -10.44 0.66 12.39
N ARG A 135 -11.13 -0.50 12.47
CA ARG A 135 -12.42 -0.78 11.82
C ARG A 135 -13.59 -0.87 12.81
N CYS A 136 -13.57 -1.83 13.73
CA CYS A 136 -14.68 -2.05 14.68
C CYS A 136 -14.59 -1.23 15.96
N ALA A 137 -13.53 -0.43 16.12
CA ALA A 137 -13.25 0.42 17.26
C ALA A 137 -13.14 -0.31 18.62
N GLU A 138 -13.08 -1.64 18.61
CA GLU A 138 -12.87 -2.48 19.79
C GLU A 138 -11.54 -2.15 20.45
N VAL A 139 -11.49 -2.28 21.79
CA VAL A 139 -10.31 -1.92 22.59
C VAL A 139 -9.83 -3.14 23.37
N VAL A 140 -8.54 -3.44 23.24
CA VAL A 140 -7.89 -4.54 23.93
C VAL A 140 -6.75 -3.98 24.78
N TYR A 141 -6.63 -4.50 26.00
CA TYR A 141 -5.54 -4.19 26.91
C TYR A 141 -4.58 -5.37 26.94
N LEU A 142 -3.32 -5.11 26.64
CA LEU A 142 -2.31 -6.14 26.43
C LEU A 142 -1.14 -5.87 27.38
N LYS A 143 -0.92 -6.77 28.35
CA LYS A 143 0.24 -6.70 29.25
C LYS A 143 1.46 -7.23 28.52
N ILE A 144 2.49 -6.42 28.38
CA ILE A 144 3.68 -6.75 27.57
C ILE A 144 4.43 -7.94 28.19
N GLU A 145 4.58 -7.93 29.53
CA GLU A 145 5.32 -8.93 30.32
C GLU A 145 4.83 -10.36 30.08
N ASP A 146 3.51 -10.55 29.99
CA ASP A 146 2.84 -11.85 29.78
C ASP A 146 3.18 -12.51 28.43
N HIS A 147 3.79 -11.76 27.52
CA HIS A 147 4.03 -12.20 26.15
C HIS A 147 5.48 -12.02 25.66
N THR A 148 6.44 -11.81 26.58
CA THR A 148 7.86 -11.53 26.29
C THR A 148 8.67 -12.70 25.69
N GLY A 149 8.07 -13.86 25.44
CA GLY A 149 8.71 -14.99 24.76
C GLY A 149 8.81 -14.77 23.24
N LYS A 150 10.03 -14.52 22.74
CA LYS A 150 10.35 -14.09 21.36
C LYS A 150 9.74 -14.98 20.26
N ASP A 151 9.79 -16.30 20.45
CA ASP A 151 9.30 -17.26 19.44
C ASP A 151 7.78 -17.51 19.53
N SER A 152 7.10 -16.91 20.51
CA SER A 152 5.68 -17.12 20.77
C SER A 152 4.82 -15.86 20.65
N PHE A 153 5.43 -14.67 20.61
CA PHE A 153 4.67 -13.42 20.62
C PHE A 153 3.82 -13.28 19.35
N ASP A 154 4.43 -13.40 18.16
CA ASP A 154 3.74 -13.15 16.90
C ASP A 154 2.54 -14.09 16.72
N GLU A 155 2.69 -15.38 17.06
CA GLU A 155 1.60 -16.35 16.99
C GLU A 155 0.52 -16.11 18.06
N LYS A 156 0.91 -15.86 19.31
CA LYS A 156 -0.03 -15.59 20.42
C LYS A 156 -0.80 -14.30 20.19
N ALA A 157 -0.09 -13.23 19.82
CA ALA A 157 -0.67 -11.94 19.47
C ALA A 157 -1.60 -12.08 18.27
N THR A 158 -1.20 -12.84 17.24
CA THR A 158 -2.07 -13.10 16.09
C THR A 158 -3.36 -13.79 16.51
N LYS A 159 -3.28 -14.88 17.27
CA LYS A 159 -4.47 -15.61 17.74
C LYS A 159 -5.36 -14.73 18.62
N LEU A 160 -4.79 -14.04 19.59
CA LEU A 160 -5.51 -13.18 20.53
C LEU A 160 -6.21 -12.02 19.80
N LEU A 161 -5.48 -11.28 18.97
CA LEU A 161 -5.96 -10.09 18.28
C LEU A 161 -6.91 -10.42 17.12
N CYS A 162 -6.77 -11.58 16.47
CA CYS A 162 -7.75 -12.04 15.49
C CYS A 162 -9.12 -12.29 16.13
N ASN A 163 -9.12 -12.85 17.34
CA ASN A 163 -10.35 -13.21 18.04
C ASN A 163 -10.97 -12.05 18.82
N ALA A 164 -10.19 -11.02 19.14
CA ALA A 164 -10.66 -9.87 19.89
C ALA A 164 -11.50 -8.87 19.09
N HIS A 165 -11.65 -9.04 17.78
CA HIS A 165 -12.51 -8.18 16.96
C HIS A 165 -14.00 -8.44 17.23
N LYS A 166 -14.85 -7.41 17.09
CA LYS A 166 -16.32 -7.59 17.13
C LYS A 166 -16.81 -8.56 16.04
N PRO A 167 -17.92 -9.31 16.26
CA PRO A 167 -18.42 -10.33 15.32
C PRO A 167 -18.71 -9.90 13.87
N ARG A 168 -18.83 -8.59 13.61
CA ARG A 168 -19.06 -8.02 12.26
C ARG A 168 -17.89 -7.16 11.76
N CYS A 169 -16.74 -7.24 12.41
CA CYS A 169 -15.54 -6.56 11.92
C CYS A 169 -15.08 -7.24 10.63
N ALA A 170 -14.90 -6.47 9.57
CA ALA A 170 -14.14 -6.92 8.40
C ALA A 170 -12.68 -7.09 8.83
N ARG A 171 -12.35 -8.28 9.35
CA ARG A 171 -11.07 -8.59 10.01
C ARG A 171 -9.91 -8.25 9.08
N PRO A 172 -9.23 -7.12 9.31
CA PRO A 172 -8.16 -6.69 8.45
C PRO A 172 -6.99 -7.65 8.62
N ARG A 173 -6.45 -8.19 7.53
CA ARG A 173 -5.22 -8.97 7.53
C ARG A 173 -4.40 -8.61 6.31
N LEU A 174 -3.29 -7.92 6.55
CA LEU A 174 -2.25 -7.71 5.54
C LEU A 174 -1.23 -8.83 5.61
N ASP A 175 -0.86 -9.39 4.46
CA ASP A 175 0.25 -10.35 4.40
C ASP A 175 1.57 -9.57 4.46
N LEU A 176 2.19 -9.54 5.65
CA LEU A 176 3.45 -8.82 5.84
C LEU A 176 4.56 -9.30 4.91
N GLY A 177 4.61 -10.59 4.57
CA GLY A 177 5.63 -11.16 3.68
C GLY A 177 5.51 -10.63 2.26
N LYS A 178 4.28 -10.46 1.78
CA LYS A 178 3.99 -9.95 0.43
C LYS A 178 4.04 -8.42 0.37
N ASP A 179 3.39 -7.76 1.32
CA ASP A 179 3.03 -6.35 1.19
C ASP A 179 3.95 -5.38 1.94
N TYR A 180 4.65 -5.84 2.98
CA TYR A 180 5.47 -5.00 3.86
C TYR A 180 6.97 -5.30 3.79
N PHE A 181 7.37 -6.55 4.04
CA PHE A 181 8.79 -6.94 4.03
C PHE A 181 9.37 -6.87 2.62
N LEU A 182 10.63 -6.44 2.51
CA LEU A 182 11.30 -6.32 1.22
C LEU A 182 11.32 -7.65 0.47
N ASN A 183 10.83 -7.62 -0.77
CA ASN A 183 10.82 -8.73 -1.71
C ASN A 183 10.86 -8.18 -3.15
N SER A 184 11.02 -9.06 -4.15
CA SER A 184 11.05 -8.66 -5.56
C SER A 184 9.73 -8.01 -6.01
N GLY A 185 8.59 -8.49 -5.51
CA GLY A 185 7.26 -7.99 -5.85
C GLY A 185 6.97 -6.55 -5.41
N ASN A 186 7.69 -6.03 -4.40
CA ASN A 186 7.54 -4.66 -3.92
C ASN A 186 8.71 -3.72 -4.26
N LEU A 187 9.67 -4.20 -5.06
CA LEU A 187 10.86 -3.44 -5.47
C LEU A 187 10.52 -2.15 -6.22
N SER A 188 9.48 -2.18 -7.06
CA SER A 188 9.01 -1.01 -7.83
C SER A 188 8.59 0.16 -6.93
N LEU A 189 7.97 -0.14 -5.79
CA LEU A 189 7.55 0.87 -4.81
C LEU A 189 8.76 1.48 -4.10
N GLU A 190 9.79 0.67 -3.82
CA GLU A 190 11.04 1.16 -3.25
C GLU A 190 11.82 2.02 -4.24
N TYR A 191 11.87 1.63 -5.51
CA TYR A 191 12.45 2.45 -6.57
C TYR A 191 11.74 3.81 -6.68
N GLN A 192 10.41 3.82 -6.67
CA GLN A 192 9.63 5.06 -6.69
C GLN A 192 9.89 5.93 -5.45
N ARG A 193 9.97 5.32 -4.26
CA ARG A 193 10.28 6.02 -3.00
C ARG A 193 11.64 6.70 -3.09
N ILE A 194 12.68 5.97 -3.49
CA ILE A 194 14.05 6.49 -3.59
C ILE A 194 14.12 7.60 -4.64
N SER A 195 13.58 7.37 -5.84
CA SER A 195 13.59 8.34 -6.93
C SER A 195 12.86 9.64 -6.56
N THR A 196 11.73 9.53 -5.85
CA THR A 196 10.98 10.70 -5.37
C THR A 196 11.77 11.45 -4.29
N SER A 197 12.41 10.71 -3.39
CA SER A 197 13.19 11.29 -2.30
C SER A 197 14.46 12.01 -2.82
N LEU A 198 15.18 11.43 -3.78
CA LEU A 198 16.37 12.03 -4.37
C LEU A 198 16.08 13.39 -5.00
N ARG A 199 14.93 13.53 -5.68
CA ARG A 199 14.48 14.82 -6.24
C ARG A 199 14.24 15.89 -5.16
N GLY A 200 13.79 15.48 -3.97
CA GLY A 200 13.55 16.39 -2.85
C GLY A 200 14.81 16.80 -2.06
N TYR A 201 15.95 16.15 -2.29
CA TYR A 201 17.19 16.40 -1.54
C TYR A 201 18.33 16.96 -2.40
N GLN A 202 18.03 17.49 -3.59
CA GLN A 202 19.04 18.05 -4.50
C GLN A 202 19.87 19.17 -3.86
N ASP A 203 19.21 20.03 -3.07
CA ASP A 203 19.84 21.19 -2.42
C ASP A 203 20.35 20.89 -1.00
N LEU A 204 20.28 19.63 -0.55
CA LEU A 204 20.75 19.27 0.78
C LEU A 204 22.28 19.27 0.78
N GLU A 205 22.88 20.44 1.09
CA GLU A 205 24.32 20.56 1.29
C GLU A 205 24.76 19.62 2.39
N SER A 206 25.36 18.51 1.98
CA SER A 206 25.62 17.42 2.89
C SER A 206 26.81 17.77 3.77
N GLY A 207 26.57 18.08 5.04
CA GLY A 207 27.53 17.91 6.14
C GLY A 207 27.92 16.44 6.38
N LEU A 208 27.70 15.58 5.39
CA LEU A 208 27.79 14.12 5.39
C LEU A 208 29.09 13.61 4.75
N LYS A 209 30.07 14.50 4.56
CA LYS A 209 31.28 14.26 3.75
C LYS A 209 32.14 13.06 4.18
N ASN A 210 31.85 12.45 5.33
CA ASN A 210 32.69 11.43 5.95
C ASN A 210 32.02 10.05 6.11
N ILE A 211 30.86 9.81 5.50
CA ILE A 211 30.23 8.48 5.55
C ILE A 211 30.62 7.72 4.27
N PRO A 212 31.52 6.72 4.34
CA PRO A 212 31.94 5.97 3.17
C PRO A 212 30.75 5.23 2.54
N SER A 213 30.51 5.47 1.25
CA SER A 213 29.53 4.68 0.49
C SER A 213 30.17 3.35 0.10
N ALA A 214 29.52 2.23 0.42
CA ALA A 214 29.96 0.92 -0.06
C ALA A 214 29.97 0.88 -1.61
N ASP A 215 30.88 0.10 -2.21
CA ASP A 215 30.97 -0.03 -3.67
C ASP A 215 29.65 -0.54 -4.29
N SER A 216 28.90 -1.36 -3.55
CA SER A 216 27.55 -1.80 -3.93
C SER A 216 26.57 -0.63 -4.16
N VAL A 217 26.68 0.45 -3.38
CA VAL A 217 25.84 1.66 -3.56
C VAL A 217 26.25 2.41 -4.83
N ARG A 218 27.55 2.49 -5.11
CA ARG A 218 28.06 3.15 -6.33
C ARG A 218 27.54 2.48 -7.60
N LYS A 219 27.44 1.14 -7.61
CA LYS A 219 26.84 0.37 -8.73
C LYS A 219 25.38 0.72 -8.99
N LEU A 220 24.65 1.17 -7.96
CA LEU A 220 23.23 1.53 -8.08
C LEU A 220 23.00 2.98 -8.50
N VAL A 221 24.01 3.86 -8.41
CA VAL A 221 23.90 5.28 -8.80
C VAL A 221 23.34 5.47 -10.21
N PRO A 222 23.83 4.75 -11.25
CA PRO A 222 23.34 4.95 -12.62
C PRO A 222 21.84 4.68 -12.81
N ILE A 223 21.23 3.84 -11.97
CA ILE A 223 19.81 3.45 -12.08
C ILE A 223 18.88 4.60 -11.70
N PHE A 224 19.35 5.47 -10.80
CA PHE A 224 18.58 6.60 -10.31
C PHE A 224 18.99 7.90 -10.99
N ALA A 225 20.13 7.91 -11.70
CA ALA A 225 20.67 9.10 -12.32
C ALA A 225 19.79 9.53 -13.51
N THR A 226 19.46 10.81 -13.59
CA THR A 226 18.84 11.43 -14.76
C THR A 226 19.73 12.59 -15.21
N PRO A 227 19.62 13.06 -16.47
CA PRO A 227 20.44 14.17 -16.97
C PRO A 227 20.42 15.41 -16.05
N ASP A 228 19.27 15.67 -15.43
CA ASP A 228 19.04 16.83 -14.56
C ASP A 228 19.30 16.55 -13.07
N LEU A 229 19.63 15.31 -12.69
CA LEU A 229 19.77 14.90 -11.29
C LEU A 229 21.17 14.34 -11.02
N LYS A 230 22.03 15.15 -10.40
CA LYS A 230 23.27 14.67 -9.81
C LYS A 230 22.97 13.97 -8.48
N ILE A 231 23.32 12.70 -8.40
CA ILE A 231 23.09 11.91 -7.19
C ILE A 231 24.26 12.04 -6.24
N ASN A 232 23.96 12.45 -5.01
CA ASN A 232 24.89 12.31 -3.90
C ASN A 232 24.88 10.86 -3.39
N PRO A 233 26.00 10.10 -3.51
CA PRO A 233 26.05 8.69 -3.10
C PRO A 233 25.74 8.47 -1.63
N THR A 234 26.06 9.44 -0.76
CA THR A 234 25.75 9.36 0.67
C THR A 234 24.25 9.47 0.92
N ILE A 235 23.55 10.36 0.20
CA ILE A 235 22.08 10.45 0.28
C ILE A 235 21.47 9.13 -0.21
N LEU A 236 21.95 8.61 -1.35
CA LEU A 236 21.48 7.32 -1.88
C LEU A 236 21.72 6.18 -0.88
N HIS A 237 22.87 6.14 -0.20
CA HIS A 237 23.17 5.16 0.85
C HIS A 237 22.11 5.15 1.95
N PHE A 238 21.74 6.32 2.49
CA PHE A 238 20.66 6.42 3.50
C PHE A 238 19.31 5.96 2.96
N LEU A 239 18.98 6.37 1.73
CA LEU A 239 17.72 5.98 1.10
C LEU A 239 17.62 4.46 0.90
N LEU A 240 18.72 3.81 0.48
CA LEU A 240 18.80 2.35 0.29
C LEU A 240 18.70 1.60 1.62
N LYS A 241 19.25 2.16 2.71
CA LYS A 241 19.02 1.66 4.08
C LYS A 241 17.61 1.95 4.60
N GLY A 242 16.74 2.55 3.80
CA GLY A 242 15.34 2.80 4.18
C GLY A 242 15.12 4.03 5.04
N TYR A 243 16.05 4.97 5.06
CA TYR A 243 15.92 6.25 5.76
C TYR A 243 15.43 7.37 4.84
N THR A 244 14.88 8.41 5.46
CA THR A 244 14.51 9.69 4.84
C THR A 244 14.99 10.82 5.74
N PHE A 245 15.45 11.92 5.17
CA PHE A 245 15.95 13.06 5.93
C PHE A 245 14.76 13.90 6.42
N ILE A 246 14.65 14.07 7.75
CA ILE A 246 13.71 15.03 8.35
C ILE A 246 14.38 16.40 8.43
N THR A 247 15.67 16.39 8.76
CA THR A 247 16.57 17.54 8.70
C THR A 247 17.92 17.05 8.18
N PRO A 248 18.87 17.93 7.80
CA PRO A 248 20.21 17.51 7.41
C PRO A 248 20.96 16.65 8.46
N LYS A 249 20.54 16.71 9.74
CA LYS A 249 21.19 16.02 10.86
C LYS A 249 20.40 14.83 11.39
N ILE A 250 19.12 14.70 11.03
CA ILE A 250 18.21 13.70 11.59
C ILE A 250 17.52 12.96 10.45
N VAL A 251 17.64 11.64 10.49
CA VAL A 251 16.95 10.74 9.58
C VAL A 251 15.85 9.97 10.31
N GLU A 252 14.79 9.62 9.58
CA GLU A 252 13.72 8.75 10.04
C GLU A 252 13.58 7.56 9.09
N CYS A 253 13.52 6.35 9.63
CA CYS A 253 13.29 5.15 8.86
C CYS A 253 11.87 5.12 8.28
N SER A 254 11.71 4.89 6.98
CA SER A 254 10.41 4.77 6.31
C SER A 254 9.66 3.46 6.63
N GLY A 255 10.30 2.51 7.32
CA GLY A 255 9.70 1.23 7.73
C GLY A 255 9.23 1.26 9.19
N CYS A 256 10.15 1.49 10.12
CA CYS A 256 9.85 1.46 11.55
C CYS A 256 9.66 2.83 12.22
N TYR A 257 9.82 3.94 11.49
CA TYR A 257 9.66 5.31 11.99
C TYR A 257 10.57 5.69 13.18
N ARG A 258 11.66 4.93 13.37
CA ARG A 258 12.74 5.31 14.29
C ARG A 258 13.53 6.47 13.71
N ARG A 259 13.90 7.38 14.59
CA ARG A 259 14.75 8.52 14.27
C ARG A 259 16.16 8.26 14.79
N ALA A 260 17.14 8.68 14.02
CA ALA A 260 18.53 8.62 14.40
C ALA A 260 19.23 9.91 13.95
N PHE A 261 20.28 10.27 14.69
CA PHE A 261 21.20 11.29 14.21
C PHE A 261 22.05 10.69 13.10
N VAL A 262 22.33 11.49 12.07
CA VAL A 262 23.15 11.01 10.95
C VAL A 262 24.56 10.63 11.41
N THR A 263 25.08 11.31 12.45
CA THR A 263 26.38 10.99 13.06
C THR A 263 26.42 9.61 13.70
N SER A 264 25.29 9.03 14.13
CA SER A 264 25.25 7.69 14.70
C SER A 264 25.67 6.60 13.71
N PHE A 265 25.54 6.86 12.40
CA PHE A 265 25.94 5.92 11.34
C PHE A 265 27.44 5.92 11.04
N GLN A 266 28.24 6.70 11.80
CA GLN A 266 29.69 6.58 11.80
C GLN A 266 30.17 5.34 12.57
N ASP A 267 29.34 4.85 13.50
CA ASP A 267 29.56 3.59 14.19
C ASP A 267 29.10 2.42 13.29
N PRO A 268 29.99 1.48 12.92
CA PRO A 268 29.63 0.33 12.08
C PRO A 268 28.64 -0.63 12.75
N ASP A 269 28.57 -0.66 14.07
CA ASP A 269 27.70 -1.54 14.83
C ASP A 269 26.30 -0.92 15.09
N PHE A 270 26.12 0.33 14.70
CA PHE A 270 24.84 1.02 14.88
C PHE A 270 23.76 0.49 13.93
N CYS A 271 22.78 -0.21 14.49
CA CYS A 271 21.52 -0.53 13.79
C CYS A 271 20.41 0.41 14.25
N GLY A 272 20.05 1.39 13.42
CA GLY A 272 18.97 2.35 13.70
C GLY A 272 17.54 1.79 13.53
N HIS A 273 17.40 0.49 13.23
CA HIS A 273 16.12 -0.15 12.96
C HIS A 273 15.58 -0.96 14.14
N THR A 274 14.28 -1.27 14.11
CA THR A 274 13.69 -2.31 14.97
C THR A 274 13.83 -3.68 14.31
N ALA A 275 13.78 -4.76 15.09
CA ALA A 275 13.87 -6.13 14.55
C ALA A 275 12.77 -6.47 13.53
N TRP A 276 11.57 -5.89 13.70
CA TRP A 276 10.44 -6.06 12.78
C TRP A 276 10.45 -5.07 11.59
N CYS A 277 11.45 -4.21 11.48
CA CYS A 277 11.54 -3.26 10.37
C CYS A 277 11.77 -4.00 9.04
N LYS A 278 11.11 -3.58 7.97
CA LYS A 278 11.40 -4.12 6.62
C LYS A 278 12.83 -3.86 6.14
N TYR A 279 13.51 -2.88 6.72
CA TYR A 279 14.92 -2.53 6.47
C TYR A 279 15.85 -3.00 7.59
N HIS A 280 15.42 -3.91 8.48
CA HIS A 280 16.27 -4.38 9.57
C HIS A 280 17.60 -4.96 9.07
N ASP A 281 17.54 -5.75 8.00
CA ASP A 281 18.70 -6.07 7.16
C ASP A 281 18.94 -4.91 6.19
N GLU A 282 19.92 -4.08 6.53
CA GLU A 282 20.28 -2.86 5.79
C GLU A 282 20.81 -3.14 4.38
N MET A 283 21.28 -4.36 4.10
CA MET A 283 21.81 -4.75 2.79
C MET A 283 20.77 -5.42 1.91
N LYS A 284 19.64 -5.88 2.46
CA LYS A 284 18.60 -6.61 1.73
C LYS A 284 18.11 -5.89 0.49
N LEU A 285 17.80 -4.59 0.60
CA LEU A 285 17.30 -3.81 -0.55
C LEU A 285 18.36 -3.70 -1.65
N ILE A 286 19.60 -3.42 -1.26
CA ILE A 286 20.74 -3.30 -2.16
C ILE A 286 20.94 -4.62 -2.92
N ASN A 287 20.94 -5.73 -2.20
CA ASN A 287 21.11 -7.07 -2.77
C ASN A 287 19.99 -7.40 -3.76
N ILE A 288 18.72 -7.19 -3.40
CA ILE A 288 17.58 -7.42 -4.31
C ILE A 288 17.69 -6.56 -5.57
N MET A 289 18.07 -5.28 -5.44
CA MET A 289 18.26 -4.38 -6.58
C MET A 289 19.39 -4.84 -7.48
N LEU A 290 20.54 -5.23 -6.92
CA LEU A 290 21.69 -5.71 -7.68
C LEU A 290 21.39 -7.03 -8.39
N SER A 291 20.80 -8.01 -7.71
CA SER A 291 20.41 -9.28 -8.33
C SER A 291 19.45 -9.07 -9.50
N SER A 292 18.52 -8.12 -9.37
CA SER A 292 17.60 -7.77 -10.46
C SER A 292 18.32 -7.18 -11.69
N LEU A 293 19.48 -6.53 -11.51
CA LEU A 293 20.30 -6.04 -12.63
C LEU A 293 21.12 -7.15 -13.27
N ASP A 294 21.68 -8.05 -12.45
CA ASP A 294 22.46 -9.18 -12.94
C ASP A 294 21.58 -10.11 -13.78
N ASP A 295 20.34 -10.34 -13.37
CA ASP A 295 19.34 -11.09 -14.16
C ASP A 295 19.03 -10.42 -15.50
N ILE A 296 18.92 -9.08 -15.53
CA ILE A 296 18.70 -8.32 -16.77
C ILE A 296 19.91 -8.44 -17.71
N ASN A 297 21.12 -8.38 -17.16
CA ASN A 297 22.37 -8.47 -17.93
C ASN A 297 22.65 -9.89 -18.43
N ALA A 298 22.16 -10.92 -17.71
CA ALA A 298 22.22 -12.31 -18.11
C ALA A 298 21.18 -12.66 -19.19
N SER A 299 20.00 -12.03 -19.18
CA SER A 299 18.96 -12.22 -20.20
C SER A 299 19.28 -11.47 -21.50
N ARG A 300 20.10 -12.08 -22.36
CA ARG A 300 20.55 -11.43 -23.61
C ARG A 300 19.53 -11.49 -24.76
N GLU A 301 18.38 -12.13 -24.60
CA GLU A 301 17.32 -12.09 -25.62
C GLU A 301 15.95 -11.63 -25.06
N LEU A 302 15.28 -10.76 -25.82
CA LEU A 302 13.93 -10.24 -25.53
C LEU A 302 12.88 -11.36 -25.44
N SER A 303 13.09 -12.47 -26.16
CA SER A 303 12.32 -13.71 -26.12
C SER A 303 12.33 -14.34 -24.72
N GLU A 304 13.50 -14.50 -24.12
CA GLU A 304 13.69 -15.08 -22.80
C GLU A 304 13.10 -14.20 -21.68
N ARG A 305 13.14 -12.88 -21.87
CA ARG A 305 12.50 -11.89 -20.96
C ARG A 305 10.98 -12.01 -20.99
N PHE A 306 10.38 -12.22 -22.16
CA PHE A 306 8.93 -12.44 -22.30
C PHE A 306 8.49 -13.76 -21.66
N ASP A 307 9.28 -14.82 -21.82
CA ASP A 307 8.95 -16.12 -21.21
C ASP A 307 9.15 -16.13 -19.70
N SER A 308 10.08 -15.33 -19.17
CA SER A 308 10.23 -15.11 -17.73
C SER A 308 9.04 -14.34 -17.13
N LEU A 309 8.50 -13.35 -17.85
CA LEU A 309 7.29 -12.62 -17.45
C LEU A 309 6.03 -13.49 -17.46
N LYS A 310 5.90 -14.42 -18.41
CA LYS A 310 4.80 -15.39 -18.43
C LYS A 310 4.79 -16.35 -17.24
N ARG A 311 5.95 -16.59 -16.61
CA ARG A 311 6.05 -17.46 -15.42
C ARG A 311 5.69 -16.72 -14.12
N LEU A 312 5.57 -15.40 -14.15
CA LEU A 312 5.25 -14.54 -13.00
C LEU A 312 3.78 -14.09 -12.94
N LEU A 313 2.98 -14.48 -13.94
CA LEU A 313 1.52 -14.28 -14.02
C LEU A 313 0.80 -15.62 -13.85
#